data_AF-A0A7W1EB19-F1
#
_entry.id   AF-A0A7W1EB19-F1
#
_cell.length_a   1.000
_cell.length_b   1.000
_cell.length_c   1.000
_cell.angle_alpha   90.00
_cell.angle_beta   90.00
_cell.angle_gamma   90.00
#
_symmetry.space_group_name_H-M   'P 1'
#
loop_
_entity.id
_entity.type
_entity.pdbx_description
1 polymer ?
#
loop_
_entity_poly.entity_id
_entity_poly.type
_entity_poly.pdbx_seq_one_letter_code
_entity_poly.pdbx_strand_id
1 'polypeptide(L)'
;MQPELTRSSGEAARNSGKADFSALDPCVHCGFCLPACPTYLATGDEADSPRGRIVLMRALERGELDAHDDALNQHLDACLGCRGCEP
;
A
#
# COMPACT_ATOMS: atom_id res chain seq x y z
N MET A 1 46.02 -17.01 -14.84
CA MET A 1 46.63 -16.52 -13.59
C MET A 1 46.07 -15.12 -13.34
N GLN A 2 45.02 -14.99 -12.52
CA GLN A 2 44.55 -13.66 -12.11
C GLN A 2 45.53 -13.06 -11.09
N PRO A 3 45.52 -11.73 -10.94
CA PRO A 3 45.29 -11.23 -9.60
C PRO A 3 44.26 -10.10 -9.56
N GLU A 4 43.43 -10.17 -8.53
CA GLU A 4 42.39 -9.21 -8.17
C GLU A 4 42.98 -7.99 -7.44
N LEU A 5 42.46 -6.77 -7.69
CA LEU A 5 42.42 -5.75 -6.63
C LEU A 5 41.41 -4.59 -6.90
N THR A 6 40.19 -4.79 -6.40
CA THR A 6 39.40 -3.90 -5.51
C THR A 6 38.94 -2.48 -5.88
N ARG A 7 37.80 -2.16 -5.20
CA ARG A 7 37.22 -0.87 -4.75
C ARG A 7 36.15 -0.31 -5.68
N SER A 8 34.87 -0.52 -5.36
CA SER A 8 34.09 0.18 -4.31
C SER A 8 33.86 1.64 -4.67
N SER A 9 32.63 1.93 -5.10
CA SER A 9 31.84 3.18 -5.00
C SER A 9 30.58 2.88 -5.83
N GLY A 10 29.38 2.63 -5.27
CA GLY A 10 28.70 3.50 -4.31
C GLY A 10 28.47 4.85 -4.98
N GLU A 11 27.25 5.14 -5.43
CA GLU A 11 26.68 6.45 -5.84
C GLU A 11 25.78 6.24 -7.09
N ALA A 12 24.47 6.52 -7.11
CA ALA A 12 23.73 7.48 -6.33
C ALA A 12 22.28 7.01 -6.08
N ALA A 13 21.87 7.11 -4.82
CA ALA A 13 20.48 7.21 -4.43
C ALA A 13 19.80 8.32 -5.23
N ARG A 14 18.95 7.96 -6.19
CA ARG A 14 17.94 8.90 -6.70
C ARG A 14 16.72 8.75 -5.81
N ASN A 15 16.78 9.43 -4.65
CA ASN A 15 15.58 9.73 -3.88
C ASN A 15 14.80 10.81 -4.64
N SER A 16 14.14 10.41 -5.74
CA SER A 16 13.01 11.15 -6.26
C SER A 16 11.91 10.91 -5.24
N GLY A 17 11.54 11.92 -4.45
CA GLY A 17 10.53 11.83 -3.38
C GLY A 17 9.10 11.56 -3.89
N LYS A 18 8.92 10.52 -4.71
CA LYS A 18 7.65 10.03 -5.20
C LYS A 18 7.36 8.75 -4.42
N ALA A 19 6.19 8.71 -3.76
CA ALA A 19 5.72 7.52 -3.06
C ALA A 19 5.69 6.33 -4.03
N ASP A 20 6.22 5.19 -3.59
CA ASP A 20 6.17 3.93 -4.32
C ASP A 20 4.88 3.19 -3.97
N PHE A 21 4.05 2.92 -4.98
CA PHE A 21 2.77 2.24 -4.88
C PHE A 21 2.80 0.82 -5.47
N SER A 22 3.97 0.29 -5.85
CA SER A 22 4.10 -1.06 -6.45
C SER A 22 3.55 -2.18 -5.56
N ALA A 23 3.57 -1.99 -4.22
CA ALA A 23 2.98 -2.94 -3.27
C ALA A 23 1.46 -3.14 -3.46
N LEU A 24 0.78 -2.23 -4.19
CA LEU A 24 -0.64 -2.32 -4.48
C LEU A 24 -0.95 -3.15 -5.75
N ASP A 25 0.06 -3.50 -6.56
CA ASP A 25 -0.09 -4.20 -7.85
C ASP A 25 -0.75 -5.60 -7.74
N PRO A 26 -0.52 -6.40 -6.69
CA PRO A 26 -1.11 -7.75 -6.60
C PRO A 26 -2.64 -7.78 -6.47
N CYS A 27 -3.29 -6.67 -6.14
CA CYS A 27 -4.73 -6.63 -5.94
C CYS A 27 -5.48 -6.71 -7.28
N VAL A 28 -6.14 -7.85 -7.55
CA VAL A 28 -7.02 -8.06 -8.71
C VAL A 28 -8.51 -7.84 -8.40
N HIS A 29 -8.81 -7.14 -7.30
CA HIS A 29 -10.17 -6.87 -6.82
C HIS A 29 -11.05 -8.12 -6.52
N CYS A 30 -10.45 -9.29 -6.28
CA CYS A 30 -11.20 -10.54 -6.04
C CYS A 30 -12.00 -10.56 -4.72
N GLY A 31 -11.58 -9.80 -3.71
CA GLY A 31 -12.26 -9.74 -2.41
C GLY A 31 -11.93 -10.87 -1.43
N PHE A 32 -10.92 -11.72 -1.69
CA PHE A 32 -10.49 -12.75 -0.73
C PHE A 32 -9.98 -12.17 0.60
N CYS A 33 -9.56 -10.90 0.62
CA CYS A 33 -9.17 -10.20 1.83
C CYS A 33 -10.35 -9.74 2.70
N LEU A 34 -11.58 -9.68 2.16
CA LEU A 34 -12.77 -9.22 2.89
C LEU A 34 -13.06 -10.06 4.15
N PRO A 35 -13.20 -11.41 4.07
CA PRO A 35 -13.49 -12.21 5.25
C PRO A 35 -12.34 -12.25 6.27
N ALA A 36 -11.14 -11.81 5.89
CA ALA A 36 -9.98 -11.78 6.78
C ALA A 36 -9.84 -10.47 7.57
N CYS A 37 -10.57 -9.42 7.18
CA CYS A 37 -10.44 -8.09 7.79
C CYS A 37 -11.46 -7.88 8.91
N PRO A 38 -11.01 -7.69 10.17
CA PRO A 38 -11.92 -7.49 11.30
C PRO A 38 -12.70 -6.17 11.22
N THR A 39 -12.12 -5.10 10.68
CA THR A 39 -12.81 -3.81 10.52
C THR A 39 -13.99 -3.95 9.56
N TYR A 40 -13.77 -4.54 8.37
CA TYR A 40 -14.84 -4.79 7.40
C TYR A 40 -15.93 -5.70 7.98
N LEU A 41 -15.57 -6.75 8.71
CA LEU A 41 -16.56 -7.63 9.35
C LEU A 41 -17.40 -6.90 10.41
N ALA A 42 -16.84 -5.89 11.08
CA ALA A 42 -17.53 -5.11 12.09
C ALA A 42 -18.41 -3.99 11.50
N THR A 43 -17.93 -3.30 10.46
CA THR A 43 -18.60 -2.11 9.89
C THR A 43 -19.48 -2.45 8.69
N GLY A 44 -19.13 -3.49 7.92
CA GLY A 44 -19.72 -3.78 6.62
C GLY A 44 -19.35 -2.78 5.52
N ASP A 45 -18.50 -1.79 5.83
CA ASP A 45 -18.07 -0.78 4.88
C ASP A 45 -16.85 -1.29 4.11
N GLU A 46 -17.03 -1.51 2.81
CA GLU A 46 -15.95 -2.01 1.97
C GLU A 46 -14.76 -1.04 1.89
N ALA A 47 -14.97 0.28 2.04
CA ALA A 47 -13.89 1.25 2.06
C ALA A 47 -12.92 1.03 3.24
N ASP A 48 -13.41 0.45 4.35
CA ASP A 48 -12.58 0.05 5.49
C ASP A 48 -11.86 -1.29 5.30
N SER A 49 -12.22 -2.06 4.26
CA SER A 49 -11.58 -3.34 3.95
C SER A 49 -10.18 -3.17 3.33
N PRO A 50 -9.33 -4.22 3.30
CA PRO A 50 -8.02 -4.16 2.67
C PRO A 50 -8.13 -3.83 1.17
N ARG A 51 -9.13 -4.41 0.48
CA ARG A 51 -9.40 -4.10 -0.94
C ARG A 51 -9.82 -2.64 -1.11
N GLY A 52 -10.75 -2.15 -0.28
CA GLY A 52 -11.23 -0.77 -0.35
C GLY A 52 -10.11 0.24 -0.13
N ARG A 53 -9.25 0.00 0.86
CA ARG A 53 -8.07 0.83 1.10
C ARG A 53 -7.11 0.85 -0.09
N ILE A 54 -6.89 -0.29 -0.75
CA ILE A 54 -6.07 -0.33 -1.97
C ILE A 54 -6.73 0.51 -3.08
N VAL A 55 -8.04 0.44 -3.25
CA VAL A 55 -8.78 1.29 -4.22
C VAL A 55 -8.57 2.78 -3.90
N LEU A 56 -8.68 3.17 -2.63
CA LEU A 56 -8.48 4.55 -2.18
C LEU A 56 -7.04 5.02 -2.37
N MET A 57 -6.04 4.20 -2.01
CA MET A 57 -4.63 4.51 -2.24
C MET A 57 -4.29 4.63 -3.73
N ARG A 58 -4.95 3.84 -4.61
CA ARG A 58 -4.80 3.98 -6.06
C ARG A 58 -5.44 5.26 -6.60
N ALA A 59 -6.57 5.67 -6.05
CA ALA A 59 -7.16 6.97 -6.38
C ALA A 59 -6.22 8.11 -5.97
N LEU A 60 -5.59 8.02 -4.79
CA LEU A 60 -4.54 8.94 -4.36
C LEU A 60 -3.34 8.94 -5.33
N GLU A 61 -2.84 7.76 -5.73
CA GLU A 61 -1.73 7.63 -6.70
C GLU A 61 -2.06 8.30 -8.05
N ARG A 62 -3.29 8.15 -8.52
CA ARG A 62 -3.77 8.76 -9.78
C ARG A 62 -4.09 10.26 -9.66
N GLY A 63 -4.04 10.82 -8.45
CA GLY A 63 -4.43 12.21 -8.19
C GLY A 63 -5.94 12.47 -8.23
N GLU A 64 -6.75 11.41 -8.07
CA GLU A 64 -8.21 11.49 -7.97
C GLU A 64 -8.66 11.84 -6.54
N LEU A 65 -7.82 11.55 -5.54
CA LEU A 65 -8.00 11.95 -4.15
C LEU A 65 -6.78 12.76 -3.68
N ASP A 66 -7.02 13.71 -2.78
CA ASP A 66 -5.98 14.46 -2.09
C ASP A 66 -5.53 13.70 -0.83
N ALA A 67 -4.26 13.81 -0.45
CA ALA A 67 -3.74 13.16 0.75
C ALA A 67 -4.37 13.71 2.05
N HIS A 68 -4.93 14.91 1.99
CA HIS A 68 -5.66 15.55 3.09
C HIS A 68 -7.17 15.36 3.00
N ASP A 69 -7.66 14.49 2.12
CA ASP A 69 -9.08 14.12 2.07
C ASP A 69 -9.48 13.41 3.38
N ASP A 70 -10.49 13.96 4.07
CA ASP A 70 -10.94 13.45 5.37
C ASP A 70 -11.51 12.02 5.28
N ALA A 71 -12.22 11.69 4.20
CA ALA A 71 -12.80 10.37 4.02
C ALA A 71 -11.70 9.33 3.74
N LEU A 72 -10.71 9.67 2.92
CA LEU A 72 -9.50 8.86 2.72
C LEU A 72 -8.84 8.55 4.07
N ASN A 73 -8.55 9.60 4.86
CA ASN A 73 -7.86 9.46 6.13
C ASN A 73 -8.69 8.65 7.14
N GLN A 74 -10.00 8.87 7.21
CA GLN A 74 -10.91 8.10 8.06
C GLN A 74 -10.82 6.59 7.75
N HIS A 75 -10.92 6.22 6.47
CA HIS A 75 -10.84 4.82 6.08
C HIS A 75 -9.45 4.25 6.37
N LEU A 76 -8.37 4.97 6.07
CA LEU A 76 -7.00 4.55 6.37
C LEU A 76 -6.76 4.35 7.87
N ASP A 77 -7.25 5.25 8.71
CA ASP A 77 -7.09 5.20 10.17
C ASP A 77 -7.89 4.07 10.83
N ALA A 78 -8.96 3.58 10.18
CA ALA A 78 -9.69 2.41 10.66
C ALA A 78 -8.89 1.08 10.54
N CYS A 79 -7.64 1.12 10.05
CA CYS A 79 -6.77 -0.06 9.96
C CYS A 79 -6.29 -0.45 11.36
N LEU A 80 -6.54 -1.69 11.78
CA LEU A 80 -5.99 -2.19 13.04
C LEU A 80 -4.53 -2.67 12.94
N GLY A 81 -3.95 -2.71 11.73
CA GLY A 81 -2.61 -3.25 11.52
C GLY A 81 -2.47 -4.75 11.85
N CYS A 82 -3.58 -5.50 11.85
CA CYS A 82 -3.61 -6.91 12.28
C CYS A 82 -2.96 -7.90 11.29
N ARG A 83 -2.71 -7.45 10.04
CA ARG A 83 -2.08 -8.24 8.97
C ARG A 83 -2.85 -9.50 8.54
N GLY A 84 -4.12 -9.67 8.94
CA GLY A 84 -4.93 -10.84 8.56
C GLY A 84 -5.19 -10.96 7.05
N CYS A 85 -5.02 -9.88 6.29
CA CYS A 85 -5.20 -9.84 4.84
C CYS A 85 -3.93 -10.14 4.04
N GLU A 86 -2.80 -10.38 4.71
CA GLU A 86 -1.57 -10.83 4.06
C GLU A 86 -1.60 -12.37 3.92
N PRO A 87 -1.18 -12.93 2.76
CA PRO A 87 -1.13 -14.37 2.55
C PRO A 87 -0.06 -15.10 3.37
#